data_AF-A0A2N2ZDR9-F1
#
_entry.id   AF-A0A2N2ZDR9-F1
#
_cell.length_a   1.000
_cell.length_b   1.000
_cell.length_c   1.000
_cell.angle_alpha   90.00
_cell.angle_beta   90.00
_cell.angle_gamma   90.00
#
_symmetry.space_group_name_H-M   'P 1'
#
loop_
_entity.id
_entity.type
_entity.pdbx_description
1 polymer ?
#
loop_
_entity_poly.entity_id
_entity_poly.type
_entity_poly.pdbx_seq_one_letter_code
_entity_poly.pdbx_strand_id
1 'polypeptide(L)' 'EKTRLLELFTRFHKNGSAYYENKMHPLFGRLTSQQWNDLMFKHLDHHLTQFGA' A
#
# COMPACT_ATOMS: atom_id res chain seq x y z
N GLU A 1 -15.73 5.91 5.94
CA GLU A 1 -14.81 5.32 4.94
C GLU A 1 -13.65 6.21 4.50
N LYS A 2 -13.90 7.40 3.92
CA LYS A 2 -12.81 8.31 3.45
C LYS A 2 -11.73 8.62 4.50
N THR A 3 -12.11 8.95 5.74
CA THR A 3 -11.16 9.26 6.82
C THR A 3 -10.22 8.10 7.12
N ARG A 4 -10.76 6.88 7.20
CA ARG A 4 -10.00 5.66 7.45
C ARG A 4 -8.98 5.38 6.34
N LEU A 5 -9.36 5.60 5.08
CA LEU A 5 -8.44 5.48 3.95
C LEU A 5 -7.27 6.47 4.06
N LEU A 6 -7.57 7.73 4.40
CA LEU A 6 -6.55 8.77 4.59
C LEU A 6 -5.60 8.44 5.75
N GLU A 7 -6.10 7.88 6.85
CA GLU A 7 -5.28 7.43 7.98
C GLU A 7 -4.34 6.29 7.58
N LEU A 8 -4.85 5.29 6.84
CA LEU A 8 -4.03 4.17 6.34
C LEU A 8 -2.94 4.66 5.38
N PHE A 9 -3.28 5.57 4.46
CA PHE A 9 -2.33 6.16 3.53
C PHE A 9 -1.26 6.98 4.26
N THR A 10 -1.67 7.80 5.24
CA THR A 10 -0.75 8.60 6.06
C THR A 10 0.21 7.71 6.84
N ARG A 11 -0.29 6.61 7.43
CA ARG A 11 0.55 5.63 8.12
C ARG A 11 1.52 4.95 7.17
N PHE A 12 1.06 4.57 5.98
CA PHE A 12 1.90 3.96 4.96
C PHE A 12 3.05 4.90 4.58
N HIS A 13 2.74 6.16 4.27
CA HIS A 13 3.74 7.18 3.95
C HIS A 13 4.70 7.44 5.12
N LYS A 14 4.20 7.60 6.34
CA LYS A 14 5.02 7.87 7.54
C LYS A 14 6.05 6.78 7.83
N ASN A 15 5.71 5.52 7.58
CA ASN A 15 6.64 4.41 7.78
C ASN A 15 7.85 4.47 6.83
N GLY A 16 7.69 5.03 5.63
CA GLY A 16 8.77 5.26 4.68
C GLY A 16 9.39 3.98 4.08
N SER A 17 10.26 4.15 3.08
CA SER A 17 10.86 3.05 2.33
C SER A 17 11.66 2.07 3.19
N ALA A 18 12.45 2.57 4.15
CA ALA A 18 13.26 1.75 5.04
C ALA A 18 12.44 0.72 5.85
N TYR A 19 11.20 1.06 6.21
CA TYR A 19 10.31 0.13 6.93
C TYR A 19 9.78 -1.00 6.04
N TYR A 20 9.62 -0.74 4.74
CA TYR A 20 9.06 -1.69 3.77
C TYR A 20 10.13 -2.50 3.02
N GLU A 21 11.39 -2.09 3.10
CA GLU A 21 12.47 -2.81 2.45
C GLU A 21 12.61 -4.23 3.01
N ASN A 22 12.61 -5.23 2.11
CA ASN A 22 12.66 -6.66 2.43
C ASN A 22 11.57 -7.15 3.40
N LYS A 23 10.46 -6.40 3.50
CA LYS A 23 9.36 -6.70 4.42
C LYS A 23 8.50 -7.83 3.85
N MET A 24 8.14 -8.78 4.72
CA MET A 24 7.30 -9.94 4.37
C MET A 24 5.86 -9.51 4.08
N HIS A 25 5.39 -9.80 2.86
CA HIS A 25 4.00 -9.77 2.46
C HIS A 25 3.39 -11.19 2.60
N PRO A 26 2.17 -11.35 3.18
CA PRO A 26 1.57 -12.66 3.41
C PRO A 26 1.46 -13.55 2.16
N LEU A 27 1.15 -12.97 1.02
CA LEU A 27 0.94 -13.69 -0.25
C LEU A 27 2.14 -13.69 -1.20
N PHE A 28 3.01 -12.67 -1.11
CA PHE A 28 4.04 -12.41 -2.12
C PHE A 28 5.46 -12.60 -1.57
N GLY A 29 5.60 -13.01 -0.31
CA GLY A 29 6.91 -13.17 0.31
C GLY A 29 7.58 -11.83 0.62
N ARG A 30 8.90 -11.83 0.72
CA ARG A 30 9.65 -10.59 0.98
C ARG A 30 9.68 -9.72 -0.26
N LEU A 31 9.30 -8.47 -0.09
CA LEU A 31 9.26 -7.49 -1.17
C LEU A 31 10.24 -6.34 -0.89
N THR A 32 10.78 -5.75 -1.94
CA THR A 32 11.48 -4.47 -1.84
C THR A 32 10.49 -3.36 -1.51
N SER A 33 10.99 -2.23 -1.04
CA SER A 33 10.16 -1.04 -0.79
C SER A 33 9.43 -0.57 -2.07
N GLN A 34 10.07 -0.68 -3.24
CA GLN A 34 9.45 -0.38 -4.53
C GLN A 34 8.29 -1.33 -4.86
N GLN A 35 8.48 -2.64 -4.66
CA GLN A 35 7.41 -3.61 -4.91
C GLN A 35 6.22 -3.40 -3.98
N TRP A 36 6.46 -3.06 -2.71
CA TRP A 36 5.41 -2.64 -1.78
C TRP A 36 4.67 -1.39 -2.28
N ASN A 37 5.39 -0.38 -2.75
CA ASN A 37 4.79 0.84 -3.29
C ASN A 37 3.90 0.55 -4.51
N ASP A 38 4.42 -0.22 -5.47
CA ASP A 38 3.70 -0.60 -6.69
C ASP A 38 2.44 -1.41 -6.37
N LEU A 39 2.54 -2.37 -5.43
CA LEU A 39 1.41 -3.18 -4.99
C LEU A 39 0.33 -2.32 -4.34
N MET A 40 0.71 -1.42 -3.42
CA MET A 40 -0.25 -0.54 -2.75
C MET A 40 -0.96 0.41 -3.73
N PHE A 41 -0.21 0.98 -4.67
CA PHE A 41 -0.79 1.85 -5.71
C PHE A 41 -1.78 1.09 -6.60
N LYS A 42 -1.35 -0.04 -7.17
CA LYS A 42 -2.21 -0.86 -8.05
C LYS A 42 -3.46 -1.36 -7.34
N HIS A 43 -3.34 -1.77 -6.08
CA HIS A 43 -4.47 -2.26 -5.30
C HIS A 43 -5.46 -1.14 -4.96
N LEU A 44 -4.96 0.04 -4.60
CA LEU A 44 -5.79 1.21 -4.37
C LEU A 44 -6.52 1.64 -5.65
N ASP A 45 -5.80 1.74 -6.77
CA ASP A 45 -6.37 2.09 -8.07
C ASP A 45 -7.45 1.10 -8.53
N HIS A 46 -7.20 -0.20 -8.39
CA HIS A 46 -8.20 -1.24 -8.63
C HIS A 46 -9.47 -1.04 -7.80
N HIS A 47 -9.35 -0.69 -6.52
CA HIS A 47 -10.52 -0.44 -5.69
C HIS A 47 -11.26 0.85 -6.04
N LEU A 48 -10.53 1.91 -6.40
CA LEU A 48 -11.14 3.17 -6.83
C LEU A 48 -11.87 3.02 -8.17
N THR A 49 -11.33 2.22 -9.09
CA THR A 49 -11.97 1.94 -10.38
C THR A 49 -13.16 1.00 -10.25
N GLN A 50 -13.08 -0.02 -9.39
CA GLN A 50 -14.17 -0.99 -9.18
C GLN A 50 -15.35 -0.42 -8.38
N PHE A 51 -15.07 0.42 -7.38
CA PHE A 51 -16.08 0.87 -6.41
C PHE A 51 -16.31 2.39 -6.41
N GLY A 52 -15.56 3.16 -7.21
CA GLY A 52 -15.64 4.62 -7.28
C GLY A 52 -16.43 5.17 -8.48
N ALA A 53 -17.31 4.36 -9.07
CA ALA A 53 -18.34 4.86 -10.00
C ALA A 53 -19.33 5.78 -9.29
#